data_AF-A0A7C8ZR76-F1
#
_entry.id   AF-A0A7C8ZR76-F1
#
_cell.length_a   1.000
_cell.length_b   1.000
_cell.length_c   1.000
_cell.angle_alpha   90.00
_cell.angle_beta   90.00
_cell.angle_gamma   90.00
#
_symmetry.space_group_name_H-M   'P 1'
#
loop_
_entity.id
_entity.type
_entity.pdbx_description
1 polymer ?
#
loop_
_entity_poly.entity_id
_entity_poly.type
_entity_poly.pdbx_seq_one_letter_code
_entity_poly.pdbx_strand_id
1 'polypeptide(L)'
;MEKMPLCSDGDAFHLLEQLEHILDCDPVIDEVGFIHPSQLLTLNEDPDAAFLSPGKPEADMRMSSEPSVANQEGRYTFFWNRDHKLGISTACLLPLYKAAKCKFMEALLIYKMNSNFSLKNDNRANSLLFSEIENEVIKLSKCLLLLSSDFGTAWNARKLIISKREEFSFSDELRMSSLVLSFAPKSENAWSYRRWIIKRIIGRCAILKKILKEESKLVEKIAEKSKMNYRAWYHRCWLISYMTAEQYRL
;
A
#
# COMPACT_ATOMS: atom_id res chain seq x y z
N MET A 1 -8.84 -13.96 -30.57
CA MET A 1 -9.21 -13.47 -29.22
C MET A 1 -8.73 -14.53 -28.23
N GLU A 2 -7.46 -14.46 -27.86
CA GLU A 2 -6.85 -15.40 -26.91
C GLU A 2 -7.40 -15.13 -25.50
N LYS A 3 -8.04 -16.14 -24.89
CA LYS A 3 -8.39 -16.10 -23.47
C LYS A 3 -7.08 -16.22 -22.68
N MET A 4 -6.69 -15.13 -22.01
CA MET A 4 -5.66 -15.20 -20.99
C MET A 4 -6.05 -16.22 -19.91
N PRO A 5 -5.10 -17.00 -19.39
CA PRO A 5 -5.38 -18.05 -18.41
C PRO A 5 -5.95 -17.43 -17.12
N LEU A 6 -7.06 -18.01 -16.64
CA LEU A 6 -7.62 -17.71 -15.32
C LEU A 6 -6.65 -18.23 -14.25
N CYS A 7 -6.24 -17.34 -13.35
CA CYS A 7 -5.35 -17.62 -12.22
C CYS A 7 -5.95 -18.70 -11.30
N SER A 8 -5.19 -19.77 -10.98
CA SER A 8 -5.63 -20.81 -10.04
C SER A 8 -5.53 -20.36 -8.58
N ASP A 9 -6.13 -21.08 -7.63
CA ASP A 9 -6.08 -20.69 -6.20
C ASP A 9 -4.66 -20.74 -5.61
N GLY A 10 -3.78 -21.62 -6.11
CA GLY A 10 -2.36 -21.65 -5.71
C GLY A 10 -1.59 -20.43 -6.22
N ASP A 11 -1.93 -19.96 -7.42
CA ASP A 11 -1.34 -18.77 -8.01
C ASP A 11 -1.76 -17.49 -7.25
N ALA A 12 -2.95 -17.48 -6.64
CA ALA A 12 -3.48 -16.32 -5.92
C ALA A 12 -2.68 -15.95 -4.66
N PHE A 13 -2.18 -16.94 -3.91
CA PHE A 13 -1.31 -16.68 -2.74
C PHE A 13 0.08 -16.24 -3.16
N HIS A 14 0.62 -16.81 -4.23
CA HIS A 14 1.90 -16.37 -4.79
C HIS A 14 1.83 -14.91 -5.28
N LEU A 15 0.70 -14.49 -5.88
CA LEU A 15 0.47 -13.09 -6.23
C LEU A 15 0.47 -12.16 -5.00
N LEU A 16 -0.08 -12.62 -3.87
CA LEU A 16 -0.06 -11.86 -2.63
C LEU A 16 1.37 -11.73 -2.09
N GLU A 17 2.14 -12.83 -2.07
CA GLU A 17 3.55 -12.82 -1.67
C GLU A 17 4.38 -11.87 -2.54
N GLN A 18 4.13 -11.84 -3.86
CA GLN A 18 4.74 -10.88 -4.76
C GLN A 18 4.37 -9.43 -4.43
N LEU A 19 3.09 -9.14 -4.18
CA LEU A 19 2.65 -7.81 -3.76
C LEU A 19 3.33 -7.39 -2.46
N GLU A 20 3.38 -8.28 -1.47
CA GLU A 20 4.07 -8.05 -0.21
C GLU A 20 5.55 -7.73 -0.42
N HIS A 21 6.24 -8.53 -1.22
CA HIS A 21 7.65 -8.31 -1.55
C HIS A 21 7.87 -6.94 -2.19
N ILE A 22 7.01 -6.54 -3.15
CA ILE A 22 7.09 -5.22 -3.78
C ILE A 22 6.91 -4.10 -2.75
N LEU A 23 5.94 -4.23 -1.83
CA LEU A 23 5.68 -3.23 -0.79
C LEU A 23 6.80 -3.15 0.27
N ASP A 24 7.53 -4.23 0.49
CA ASP A 24 8.67 -4.31 1.40
C ASP A 24 9.95 -3.73 0.73
N CYS A 25 10.16 -3.99 -0.56
CA CYS A 25 11.28 -3.48 -1.34
C CYS A 25 11.17 -1.99 -1.67
N ASP A 26 9.95 -1.50 -1.94
CA ASP A 26 9.68 -0.08 -2.14
C ASP A 26 8.71 0.43 -1.05
N PRO A 27 9.22 0.79 0.14
CA PRO A 27 8.39 1.32 1.22
C PRO A 27 7.87 2.73 0.93
N VAL A 28 8.37 3.37 -0.15
CA VAL A 28 8.10 4.77 -0.45
C VAL A 28 7.09 4.98 -1.58
N ILE A 29 6.43 3.92 -2.05
CA ILE A 29 5.32 3.99 -3.02
C ILE A 29 4.31 5.06 -2.61
N ASP A 30 3.98 5.96 -3.54
CA ASP A 30 3.10 7.11 -3.30
C ASP A 30 1.83 7.12 -4.17
N GLU A 31 1.78 6.27 -5.20
CA GLU A 31 0.62 6.12 -6.08
C GLU A 31 0.41 4.66 -6.51
N VAL A 32 -0.82 4.16 -6.38
CA VAL A 32 -1.26 2.88 -6.97
C VAL A 32 -2.18 3.16 -8.16
N GLY A 33 -2.03 2.37 -9.23
CA GLY A 33 -2.90 2.36 -10.40
C GLY A 33 -3.33 0.95 -10.77
N PHE A 34 -4.54 0.83 -11.33
CA PHE A 34 -5.05 -0.43 -11.88
C PHE A 34 -4.96 -0.38 -13.40
N ILE A 35 -4.21 -1.32 -13.97
CA ILE A 35 -3.77 -1.27 -15.37
C ILE A 35 -4.38 -2.44 -16.13
N HIS A 36 -4.94 -2.18 -17.31
CA HIS A 36 -5.41 -3.27 -18.16
C HIS A 36 -4.21 -4.10 -18.66
N PRO A 37 -4.30 -5.45 -18.73
CA PRO A 37 -3.17 -6.30 -19.14
C PRO A 37 -2.47 -5.86 -20.42
N SER A 38 -3.21 -5.37 -21.43
CA SER A 38 -2.62 -4.88 -22.68
C SER A 38 -1.75 -3.62 -22.49
N GLN A 39 -2.11 -2.72 -21.58
CA GLN A 39 -1.32 -1.52 -21.27
C GLN A 39 -0.09 -1.86 -20.43
N LEU A 40 -0.21 -2.88 -19.56
CA LEU A 40 0.90 -3.35 -18.74
C LEU A 40 2.03 -3.93 -19.58
N LEU A 41 1.71 -4.63 -20.67
CA LEU A 41 2.70 -5.13 -21.63
C LEU A 41 3.48 -3.97 -22.26
N THR A 42 2.79 -2.92 -22.72
CA THR A 42 3.44 -1.73 -23.30
C THR A 42 4.37 -1.03 -22.31
N LEU A 43 3.97 -0.90 -21.04
CA LEU A 43 4.80 -0.30 -19.99
C LEU A 43 6.07 -1.12 -19.69
N ASN A 44 6.04 -2.42 -19.96
CA ASN A 44 7.18 -3.31 -19.78
C ASN A 44 8.08 -3.36 -21.02
N GLU A 45 7.59 -2.93 -22.19
CA GLU A 45 8.33 -2.90 -23.46
C GLU A 45 9.11 -1.59 -23.70
N ASP A 46 8.95 -0.59 -22.83
CA ASP A 46 9.56 0.73 -22.98
C ASP A 46 11.12 0.67 -22.97
N PRO A 47 11.80 1.07 -24.07
CA PRO A 47 13.24 0.84 -24.29
C PRO A 47 14.18 1.67 -23.40
N ASP A 48 13.70 2.67 -22.67
CA ASP A 48 14.51 3.44 -21.70
C ASP A 48 15.02 2.59 -20.53
N ALA A 49 14.45 1.39 -20.31
CA ALA A 49 14.96 0.41 -19.36
C ALA A 49 16.31 -0.22 -19.76
N ALA A 50 16.70 -0.15 -21.04
CA ALA A 50 17.92 -0.77 -21.56
C ALA A 50 19.16 0.17 -21.53
N PHE A 51 18.97 1.48 -21.33
CA PHE A 51 20.02 2.48 -21.55
C PHE A 51 20.84 2.90 -20.32
N LEU A 52 20.65 2.28 -19.15
CA LEU A 52 21.38 2.64 -17.91
C LEU A 52 22.38 1.59 -17.38
N SER A 53 22.93 0.72 -18.24
CA SER A 53 24.09 -0.11 -17.88
C SER A 53 25.40 0.41 -18.53
N PRO A 54 26.50 0.62 -17.77
CA PRO A 54 27.73 1.19 -18.31
C PRO A 54 28.68 0.11 -18.89
N GLY A 55 29.05 0.26 -20.17
CA GLY A 55 30.21 -0.34 -20.85
C GLY A 55 30.07 -1.83 -21.19
N LYS A 56 30.50 -2.37 -22.34
CA LYS A 56 31.47 -1.93 -23.37
C LYS A 56 31.42 -2.98 -24.54
N PRO A 57 32.29 -2.90 -25.57
CA PRO A 57 32.06 -2.48 -26.95
C PRO A 57 31.80 -3.62 -27.99
N GLU A 58 31.51 -3.19 -29.22
CA GLU A 58 31.39 -3.97 -30.47
C GLU A 58 32.50 -5.01 -30.71
N ALA A 59 32.14 -6.24 -31.15
CA ALA A 59 32.80 -7.00 -32.24
C ALA A 59 32.13 -8.37 -32.54
N ASP A 60 31.94 -8.61 -33.84
CA ASP A 60 32.02 -9.88 -34.60
C ASP A 60 31.00 -11.04 -34.45
N MET A 61 30.11 -11.08 -35.46
CA MET A 61 29.72 -12.21 -36.33
C MET A 61 30.26 -13.63 -36.00
N ARG A 62 29.37 -14.56 -35.60
CA ARG A 62 29.34 -15.97 -36.06
C ARG A 62 28.06 -16.71 -35.65
N MET A 63 27.60 -17.57 -36.56
CA MET A 63 26.35 -18.34 -36.52
C MET A 63 26.34 -19.53 -35.55
N SER A 64 25.14 -19.76 -35.00
CA SER A 64 24.50 -21.05 -34.66
C SER A 64 25.19 -22.02 -33.69
N SER A 65 24.63 -22.14 -32.49
CA SER A 65 24.11 -23.41 -31.92
C SER A 65 23.60 -23.20 -30.48
N GLU A 66 22.36 -23.65 -30.24
CA GLU A 66 21.71 -23.93 -28.93
C GLU A 66 21.42 -22.76 -27.97
N PRO A 67 20.15 -22.51 -27.58
CA PRO A 67 19.87 -21.72 -26.39
C PRO A 67 20.09 -22.63 -25.17
N SER A 68 21.22 -22.40 -24.53
CA SER A 68 21.54 -22.85 -23.18
C SER A 68 20.37 -22.62 -22.22
N VAL A 69 20.06 -23.67 -21.46
CA VAL A 69 19.11 -23.76 -20.35
C VAL A 69 19.47 -22.74 -19.26
N ALA A 70 19.06 -21.48 -19.41
CA ALA A 70 19.24 -20.43 -18.39
C ALA A 70 18.33 -19.19 -18.58
N ASN A 71 17.22 -19.24 -19.32
CA ASN A 71 16.37 -18.06 -19.58
C ASN A 71 14.86 -18.37 -19.52
N GLN A 72 14.38 -18.94 -18.41
CA GLN A 72 12.95 -19.15 -18.15
C GLN A 72 12.50 -18.64 -16.77
N GLU A 73 12.97 -17.47 -16.34
CA GLU A 73 12.29 -16.72 -15.27
C GLU A 73 11.36 -15.69 -15.92
N GLY A 74 10.08 -16.06 -15.98
CA GLY A 74 9.02 -15.25 -16.56
C GLY A 74 8.89 -13.90 -15.86
N ARG A 75 9.04 -12.82 -16.65
CA ARG A 75 8.71 -11.43 -16.33
C ARG A 75 7.51 -11.35 -15.38
N TYR A 76 7.59 -10.57 -14.29
CA TYR A 76 6.46 -10.28 -13.40
C TYR A 76 5.25 -9.82 -14.21
N THR A 77 4.28 -10.72 -14.42
CA THR A 77 3.25 -10.57 -15.46
C THR A 77 2.07 -9.69 -15.03
N PHE A 78 1.92 -9.44 -13.72
CA PHE A 78 0.74 -8.78 -13.17
C PHE A 78 1.02 -7.51 -12.37
N PHE A 79 2.28 -7.17 -12.13
CA PHE A 79 2.68 -5.99 -11.38
C PHE A 79 3.70 -5.16 -12.17
N TRP A 80 3.63 -3.85 -12.02
CA TRP A 80 4.62 -2.90 -12.51
C TRP A 80 5.01 -1.98 -11.35
N ASN A 81 6.30 -1.85 -11.08
CA ASN A 81 6.81 -0.92 -10.06
C ASN A 81 8.00 -0.15 -10.64
N ARG A 82 7.84 1.17 -10.80
CA ARG A 82 8.90 2.14 -11.13
C ARG A 82 8.53 3.50 -10.56
N ASP A 83 9.54 4.33 -10.27
CA ASP A 83 9.36 5.70 -9.79
C ASP A 83 8.40 5.83 -8.59
N HIS A 84 8.41 4.85 -7.69
CA HIS A 84 7.53 4.77 -6.52
C HIS A 84 6.03 4.71 -6.86
N LYS A 85 5.72 4.21 -8.06
CA LYS A 85 4.36 3.96 -8.52
C LYS A 85 4.14 2.47 -8.71
N LEU A 86 3.02 1.98 -8.21
CA LEU A 86 2.64 0.58 -8.31
C LEU A 86 1.44 0.42 -9.27
N GLY A 87 1.67 -0.26 -10.38
CA GLY A 87 0.64 -0.74 -11.30
C GLY A 87 0.24 -2.17 -10.97
N ILE A 88 -1.06 -2.42 -10.78
CA ILE A 88 -1.61 -3.77 -10.59
C ILE A 88 -2.51 -4.11 -11.77
N SER A 89 -2.24 -5.25 -12.41
CA SER A 89 -3.03 -5.75 -13.53
C SER A 89 -4.47 -6.03 -13.11
N THR A 90 -5.45 -5.55 -13.89
CA THR A 90 -6.86 -5.84 -13.61
C THR A 90 -7.19 -7.33 -13.73
N ALA A 91 -6.38 -8.12 -14.45
CA ALA A 91 -6.56 -9.56 -14.59
C ALA A 91 -6.33 -10.33 -13.27
N CYS A 92 -5.50 -9.82 -12.36
CA CYS A 92 -5.19 -10.50 -11.10
C CYS A 92 -5.99 -9.97 -9.90
N LEU A 93 -6.76 -8.89 -10.05
CA LEU A 93 -7.39 -8.20 -8.91
C LEU A 93 -8.32 -9.08 -8.08
N LEU A 94 -9.20 -9.85 -8.72
CA LEU A 94 -10.14 -10.71 -8.00
C LEU A 94 -9.44 -11.85 -7.22
N PRO A 95 -8.57 -12.67 -7.84
CA PRO A 95 -7.85 -13.71 -7.10
C PRO A 95 -6.94 -13.12 -6.01
N LEU A 96 -6.22 -12.04 -6.31
CA LEU A 96 -5.37 -11.35 -5.34
C LEU A 96 -6.17 -10.79 -4.15
N TYR A 97 -7.32 -10.16 -4.40
CA TYR A 97 -8.22 -9.70 -3.33
C TYR A 97 -8.73 -10.86 -2.46
N LYS A 98 -9.11 -12.00 -3.06
CA LYS A 98 -9.55 -13.17 -2.31
C LYS A 98 -8.44 -13.71 -1.41
N ALA A 99 -7.22 -13.84 -1.93
CA ALA A 99 -6.06 -14.29 -1.15
C ALA A 99 -5.73 -13.31 -0.01
N ALA A 100 -5.62 -12.01 -0.31
CA ALA A 100 -5.35 -10.96 0.67
C ALA A 100 -6.41 -10.94 1.78
N LYS A 101 -7.69 -11.04 1.41
CA LYS A 101 -8.80 -11.10 2.38
C LYS A 101 -8.72 -12.35 3.25
N CYS A 102 -8.46 -13.50 2.66
CA CYS A 102 -8.35 -14.77 3.38
C CYS A 102 -7.22 -14.69 4.43
N LYS A 103 -6.00 -14.35 4.01
CA LYS A 103 -4.84 -14.19 4.90
C LYS A 103 -5.07 -13.13 5.98
N PHE A 104 -5.61 -11.97 5.61
CA PHE A 104 -5.92 -10.93 6.59
C PHE A 104 -6.92 -11.41 7.66
N MET A 105 -7.99 -12.12 7.26
CA MET A 105 -8.97 -12.63 8.20
C MET A 105 -8.40 -13.72 9.11
N GLU A 106 -7.54 -14.59 8.57
CA GLU A 106 -6.80 -15.60 9.35
C GLU A 106 -5.88 -14.94 10.39
N ALA A 107 -5.03 -13.99 9.98
CA ALA A 107 -4.15 -13.24 10.88
C ALA A 107 -4.95 -12.48 11.94
N LEU A 108 -6.08 -11.87 11.57
CA LEU A 108 -6.95 -11.17 12.52
C LEU A 108 -7.60 -12.12 13.53
N LEU A 109 -7.96 -13.34 13.14
CA LEU A 109 -8.45 -14.36 14.06
C LEU A 109 -7.37 -14.76 15.06
N ILE A 110 -6.16 -15.04 14.58
CA ILE A 110 -5.00 -15.36 15.42
C ILE A 110 -4.73 -14.24 16.42
N TYR A 111 -4.71 -12.98 15.96
CA TYR A 111 -4.55 -11.81 16.84
C TYR A 111 -5.62 -11.74 17.93
N LYS A 112 -6.91 -11.96 17.59
CA LYS A 112 -8.00 -11.93 18.57
C LYS A 112 -7.87 -13.04 19.61
N MET A 113 -7.48 -14.25 19.19
CA MET A 113 -7.28 -15.38 20.11
C MET A 113 -6.16 -15.09 21.10
N ASN A 114 -5.04 -14.55 20.63
CA ASN A 114 -3.88 -14.24 21.48
C ASN A 114 -4.10 -12.98 22.34
N SER A 115 -4.82 -11.98 21.84
CA SER A 115 -5.13 -10.77 22.62
C SER A 115 -6.00 -11.07 23.84
N ASN A 116 -6.86 -12.08 23.77
CA ASN A 116 -7.67 -12.51 24.92
C ASN A 116 -6.84 -13.27 25.97
N PHE A 117 -5.74 -13.89 25.55
CA PHE A 117 -4.87 -14.70 26.40
C PHE A 117 -3.77 -13.87 27.09
N SER A 118 -3.20 -12.89 26.38
CA SER A 118 -2.09 -12.06 26.88
C SER A 118 -2.41 -11.26 28.14
N LEU A 119 -3.69 -10.95 28.42
CA LEU A 119 -4.11 -10.23 29.63
C LEU A 119 -3.86 -11.02 30.94
N LYS A 120 -3.33 -12.24 30.87
CA LYS A 120 -3.18 -13.15 32.03
C LYS A 120 -1.74 -13.64 32.28
N ASN A 121 -0.76 -13.39 31.41
CA ASN A 121 0.57 -13.99 31.57
C ASN A 121 1.69 -13.22 30.82
N ASP A 122 2.38 -12.31 31.49
CA ASP A 122 3.44 -11.47 30.91
C ASP A 122 4.81 -12.16 30.96
N ASN A 123 5.17 -12.85 29.89
CA ASN A 123 6.53 -13.31 29.61
C ASN A 123 7.09 -12.58 28.38
N ARG A 124 8.39 -12.20 28.40
CA ARG A 124 9.05 -11.46 27.30
C ARG A 124 8.91 -12.14 25.92
N ALA A 125 8.99 -13.48 25.87
CA ALA A 125 8.82 -14.24 24.62
C ALA A 125 7.40 -14.10 24.03
N ASN A 126 6.37 -14.04 24.88
CA ASN A 126 4.98 -13.85 24.45
C ASN A 126 4.77 -12.44 23.87
N SER A 127 5.48 -11.44 24.42
CA SER A 127 5.42 -10.06 23.91
C SER A 127 6.00 -9.95 22.48
N LEU A 128 7.11 -10.62 22.21
CA LEU A 128 7.71 -10.65 20.86
C LEU A 128 6.78 -11.34 19.85
N LEU A 129 6.28 -12.53 20.19
CA LEU A 129 5.33 -13.26 19.34
C LEU A 129 4.05 -12.44 19.08
N PHE A 130 3.55 -11.75 20.09
CA PHE A 130 2.38 -10.89 19.93
C PHE A 130 2.67 -9.69 19.01
N SER A 131 3.87 -9.11 19.09
CA SER A 131 4.31 -8.04 18.18
C SER A 131 4.39 -8.52 16.74
N GLU A 132 4.89 -9.74 16.49
CA GLU A 132 4.92 -10.37 15.16
C GLU A 132 3.50 -10.53 14.60
N ILE A 133 2.57 -11.05 15.40
CA ILE A 133 1.16 -11.21 15.01
C ILE A 133 0.53 -9.84 14.67
N GLU A 134 0.80 -8.81 15.47
CA GLU A 134 0.32 -7.46 15.17
C GLU A 134 0.90 -6.92 13.86
N ASN A 135 2.22 -7.07 13.65
CA ASN A 135 2.89 -6.63 12.43
C ASN A 135 2.32 -7.33 11.19
N GLU A 136 2.01 -8.62 11.30
CA GLU A 136 1.37 -9.40 10.23
C GLU A 136 -0.02 -8.85 9.89
N VAL A 137 -0.86 -8.56 10.89
CA VAL A 137 -2.18 -7.92 10.66
C VAL A 137 -2.02 -6.53 10.03
N ILE A 138 -1.03 -5.74 10.45
CA ILE A 138 -0.73 -4.43 9.86
C ILE A 138 -0.26 -4.58 8.41
N LYS A 139 0.58 -5.57 8.08
CA LYS A 139 1.07 -5.83 6.72
C LYS A 139 -0.07 -6.27 5.79
N LEU A 140 -0.83 -7.28 6.20
CA LEU A 140 -1.94 -7.82 5.40
C LEU A 140 -3.09 -6.84 5.26
N SER A 141 -3.36 -6.01 6.28
CA SER A 141 -4.35 -4.93 6.15
C SER A 141 -3.93 -3.88 5.12
N LYS A 142 -2.63 -3.56 5.00
CA LYS A 142 -2.13 -2.67 3.94
C LYS A 142 -2.42 -3.28 2.58
N CYS A 143 -2.03 -4.53 2.35
CA CYS A 143 -2.28 -5.23 1.08
C CYS A 143 -3.77 -5.24 0.72
N LEU A 144 -4.64 -5.62 1.66
CA LEU A 144 -6.08 -5.66 1.45
C LEU A 144 -6.68 -4.29 1.15
N LEU A 145 -6.23 -3.22 1.83
CA LEU A 145 -6.72 -1.87 1.63
C LEU A 145 -6.30 -1.24 0.30
N LEU A 146 -5.16 -1.68 -0.27
CA LEU A 146 -4.75 -1.30 -1.63
C LEU A 146 -5.62 -1.95 -2.71
N LEU A 147 -6.31 -3.05 -2.38
CA LEU A 147 -7.22 -3.75 -3.29
C LEU A 147 -8.70 -3.39 -3.04
N SER A 148 -9.03 -2.98 -1.81
CA SER A 148 -10.38 -2.64 -1.37
C SER A 148 -10.33 -1.55 -0.30
N SER A 149 -10.37 -0.29 -0.74
CA SER A 149 -10.27 0.88 0.15
C SER A 149 -11.36 0.95 1.21
N ASP A 150 -12.52 0.34 0.95
CA ASP A 150 -13.69 0.42 1.83
C ASP A 150 -13.87 -0.80 2.75
N PHE A 151 -12.84 -1.64 2.87
CA PHE A 151 -12.85 -2.77 3.81
C PHE A 151 -12.70 -2.30 5.26
N GLY A 152 -13.81 -1.85 5.86
CA GLY A 152 -13.84 -1.22 7.19
C GLY A 152 -13.21 -2.06 8.31
N THR A 153 -13.30 -3.38 8.24
CA THR A 153 -12.66 -4.29 9.21
C THR A 153 -11.14 -4.14 9.24
N ALA A 154 -10.49 -3.93 8.08
CA ALA A 154 -9.05 -3.70 8.01
C ALA A 154 -8.66 -2.38 8.67
N TRP A 155 -9.37 -1.29 8.36
CA TRP A 155 -9.16 0.00 9.04
C TRP A 155 -9.36 -0.08 10.55
N ASN A 156 -10.38 -0.82 11.00
CA ASN A 156 -10.66 -1.00 12.43
C ASN A 156 -9.59 -1.85 13.13
N ALA A 157 -9.09 -2.91 12.47
CA ALA A 157 -8.00 -3.73 12.99
C ALA A 157 -6.73 -2.90 13.21
N ARG A 158 -6.38 -2.05 12.24
CA ARG A 158 -5.26 -1.10 12.39
C ARG A 158 -5.46 -0.17 13.57
N LYS A 159 -6.60 0.53 13.65
CA LYS A 159 -6.92 1.41 14.78
C LYS A 159 -6.77 0.69 16.12
N LEU A 160 -7.25 -0.55 16.22
CA LEU A 160 -7.18 -1.35 17.43
C LEU A 160 -5.74 -1.64 17.84
N ILE A 161 -4.90 -2.12 16.92
CA ILE A 161 -3.49 -2.45 17.18
C ILE A 161 -2.71 -1.17 17.54
N ILE A 162 -2.82 -0.13 16.72
CA ILE A 162 -2.08 1.13 16.90
C ILE A 162 -2.53 1.84 18.20
N SER A 163 -3.75 1.62 18.69
CA SER A 163 -4.18 2.17 19.98
C SER A 163 -3.46 1.55 21.17
N LYS A 164 -3.00 0.30 21.03
CA LYS A 164 -2.29 -0.45 22.08
C LYS A 164 -0.78 -0.23 22.06
N ARG A 165 -0.22 0.21 20.93
CA ARG A 165 1.21 0.51 20.79
C ARG A 165 1.57 1.83 21.46
N GLU A 166 2.61 1.82 22.27
CA GLU A 166 3.22 3.03 22.85
C GLU A 166 3.94 3.85 21.77
N GLU A 167 4.67 3.16 20.89
CA GLU A 167 5.41 3.75 19.79
C GLU A 167 4.87 3.26 18.44
N PHE A 168 4.53 4.21 17.57
CA PHE A 168 4.22 3.95 16.17
C PHE A 168 4.53 5.17 15.31
N SER A 169 4.84 4.93 14.05
CA SER A 169 5.11 6.00 13.09
C SER A 169 3.80 6.56 12.54
N PHE A 170 3.40 7.73 13.03
CA PHE A 170 2.26 8.46 12.47
C PHE A 170 2.45 8.79 10.99
N SER A 171 3.70 9.02 10.58
CA SER A 171 4.06 9.30 9.19
C SER A 171 3.71 8.13 8.29
N ASP A 172 3.98 6.89 8.72
CA ASP A 172 3.71 5.70 7.92
C ASP A 172 2.20 5.43 7.79
N GLU A 173 1.44 5.69 8.86
CA GLU A 173 -0.02 5.57 8.83
C GLU A 173 -0.69 6.63 7.97
N LEU A 174 -0.21 7.87 8.02
CA LEU A 174 -0.65 8.93 7.11
C LEU A 174 -0.25 8.60 5.68
N ARG A 175 0.96 8.09 5.44
CA ARG A 175 1.39 7.66 4.09
C ARG A 175 0.51 6.53 3.55
N MET A 176 0.18 5.54 4.37
CA MET A 176 -0.71 4.45 3.97
C MET A 176 -2.08 4.99 3.56
N SER A 177 -2.67 5.89 4.35
CA SER A 177 -3.92 6.56 3.98
C SER A 177 -3.78 7.38 2.69
N SER A 178 -2.65 8.06 2.49
CA SER A 178 -2.39 8.82 1.25
C SER A 178 -2.31 7.90 0.03
N LEU A 179 -1.69 6.74 0.18
CA LEU A 179 -1.58 5.74 -0.87
C LEU A 179 -2.96 5.19 -1.26
N VAL A 180 -3.85 4.94 -0.30
CA VAL A 180 -5.25 4.57 -0.62
C VAL A 180 -5.98 5.72 -1.33
N LEU A 181 -5.79 6.96 -0.89
CA LEU A 181 -6.41 8.12 -1.52
C LEU A 181 -5.88 8.42 -2.93
N SER A 182 -4.71 7.88 -3.31
CA SER A 182 -4.16 8.08 -4.65
C SER A 182 -5.04 7.46 -5.73
N PHE A 183 -5.65 6.30 -5.45
CA PHE A 183 -6.53 5.59 -6.38
C PHE A 183 -8.01 5.67 -5.97
N ALA A 184 -8.30 5.87 -4.68
CA ALA A 184 -9.66 6.00 -4.13
C ALA A 184 -9.84 7.36 -3.41
N PRO A 185 -9.78 8.49 -4.13
CA PRO A 185 -9.78 9.84 -3.54
C PRO A 185 -11.04 10.18 -2.74
N LYS A 186 -12.14 9.44 -2.96
CA LYS A 186 -13.43 9.63 -2.29
C LYS A 186 -13.68 8.62 -1.15
N SER A 187 -12.72 7.76 -0.80
CA SER A 187 -12.90 6.76 0.28
C SER A 187 -13.08 7.45 1.64
N GLU A 188 -14.30 7.36 2.19
CA GLU A 188 -14.59 7.93 3.51
C GLU A 188 -13.78 7.24 4.61
N ASN A 189 -13.52 5.94 4.48
CA ASN A 189 -12.74 5.21 5.47
C ASN A 189 -11.29 5.73 5.54
N ALA A 190 -10.66 5.98 4.38
CA ALA A 190 -9.31 6.54 4.33
C ALA A 190 -9.24 7.94 4.96
N TRP A 191 -10.20 8.83 4.63
CA TRP A 191 -10.29 10.16 5.22
C TRP A 191 -10.57 10.12 6.73
N SER A 192 -11.49 9.26 7.16
CA SER A 192 -11.84 9.08 8.57
C SER A 192 -10.67 8.55 9.40
N TYR A 193 -9.95 7.55 8.87
CA TYR A 193 -8.73 7.03 9.47
C TYR A 193 -7.66 8.12 9.61
N ARG A 194 -7.49 8.94 8.58
CA ARG A 194 -6.54 10.05 8.58
C ARG A 194 -6.84 11.06 9.69
N ARG A 195 -8.11 11.48 9.83
CA ARG A 195 -8.55 12.35 10.94
C ARG A 195 -8.31 11.70 12.30
N TRP A 196 -8.54 10.40 12.41
CA TRP A 196 -8.28 9.65 13.64
C TRP A 196 -6.79 9.67 14.02
N ILE A 197 -5.89 9.45 13.07
CA ILE A 197 -4.43 9.55 13.28
C ILE A 197 -4.05 10.96 13.73
N ILE A 198 -4.49 11.99 13.02
CA ILE A 198 -4.18 13.39 13.35
C ILE A 198 -4.67 13.74 14.76
N LYS A 199 -5.87 13.29 15.15
CA LYS A 199 -6.41 13.51 16.50
C LYS A 199 -5.51 12.94 17.60
N ARG A 200 -4.80 11.84 17.34
CA ARG A 200 -3.85 11.25 18.29
C ARG A 200 -2.52 12.01 18.41
N ILE A 201 -2.23 12.90 17.47
CA ILE A 201 -1.02 13.73 17.46
C ILE A 201 -1.29 15.10 18.12
N ILE A 202 -2.55 15.45 18.33
CA ILE A 202 -2.94 16.69 19.02
C ILE A 202 -2.24 16.73 20.38
N GLY A 203 -1.53 17.84 20.65
CA GLY A 203 -0.68 18.01 21.83
C GLY A 203 0.83 17.90 21.53
N ARG A 204 1.24 17.27 20.43
CA ARG A 204 2.66 17.21 19.98
C ARG A 204 2.97 18.38 19.03
N CYS A 205 3.11 19.57 19.59
CA CYS A 205 3.07 20.86 18.87
C CYS A 205 3.99 20.97 17.63
N ALA A 206 5.25 20.55 17.72
CA ALA A 206 6.20 20.64 16.60
C ALA A 206 5.83 19.74 15.41
N ILE A 207 5.41 18.50 15.71
CA ILE A 207 5.01 17.50 14.70
C ILE A 207 3.70 17.91 14.04
N LEU A 208 2.76 18.43 14.84
CA LEU A 208 1.44 18.83 14.37
C LEU A 208 1.52 19.93 13.29
N LYS A 209 2.35 20.95 13.48
CA LYS A 209 2.50 22.04 12.48
C LYS A 209 2.97 21.52 11.12
N LYS A 210 3.95 20.61 11.11
CA LYS A 210 4.46 19.98 9.89
C LYS A 210 3.37 19.18 9.19
N ILE A 211 2.66 18.33 9.95
CA ILE A 211 1.58 17.50 9.43
C ILE A 211 0.46 18.36 8.85
N LEU A 212 0.01 19.41 9.55
CA LEU A 212 -1.07 20.28 9.04
C LEU A 212 -0.70 20.93 7.69
N LYS A 213 0.57 21.30 7.49
CA LYS A 213 1.04 21.83 6.21
C LYS A 213 1.03 20.77 5.11
N GLU A 214 1.47 19.55 5.42
CA GLU A 214 1.44 18.42 4.48
C GLU A 214 -0.01 18.01 4.14
N GLU A 215 -0.92 18.05 5.11
CA GLU A 215 -2.33 17.78 4.93
C GLU A 215 -3.02 18.80 4.01
N SER A 216 -2.70 20.10 4.13
CA SER A 216 -3.23 21.14 3.24
C SER A 216 -2.86 20.85 1.77
N LYS A 217 -1.58 20.51 1.53
CA LYS A 217 -1.09 20.13 0.18
C LYS A 217 -1.76 18.88 -0.36
N LEU A 218 -1.97 17.87 0.49
CA LEU A 218 -2.65 16.64 0.08
C LEU A 218 -4.09 16.91 -0.36
N VAL A 219 -4.82 17.70 0.42
CA VAL A 219 -6.21 18.07 0.10
C VAL A 219 -6.27 18.80 -1.24
N GLU A 220 -5.37 19.75 -1.47
CA GLU A 220 -5.26 20.48 -2.73
C GLU A 220 -5.00 19.53 -3.91
N LYS A 221 -3.95 18.69 -3.81
CA LYS A 221 -3.62 17.67 -4.82
C LYS A 221 -4.82 16.76 -5.14
N ILE A 222 -5.57 16.33 -4.13
CA ILE A 222 -6.74 15.45 -4.34
C ILE A 222 -7.93 16.22 -4.92
N ALA A 223 -8.15 17.47 -4.51
CA ALA A 223 -9.23 18.31 -5.03
C ALA A 223 -9.03 18.62 -6.52
N GLU A 224 -7.79 18.83 -6.95
CA GLU A 224 -7.42 19.01 -8.36
C GLU A 224 -7.63 17.73 -9.18
N LYS A 225 -7.21 16.57 -8.65
CA LYS A 225 -7.35 15.27 -9.32
C LYS A 225 -8.80 14.75 -9.37
N SER A 226 -9.63 15.07 -8.38
CA SER A 226 -10.99 14.54 -8.23
C SER A 226 -12.04 15.63 -8.09
N LYS A 227 -12.74 15.94 -9.20
CA LYS A 227 -13.87 16.89 -9.20
C LYS A 227 -14.95 16.52 -8.17
N MET A 228 -15.51 17.55 -7.53
CA MET A 228 -16.60 17.47 -6.55
C MET A 228 -16.30 16.51 -5.38
N ASN A 229 -15.06 16.52 -4.88
CA ASN A 229 -14.69 15.69 -3.74
C ASN A 229 -15.10 16.33 -2.40
N TYR A 230 -16.35 16.12 -2.00
CA TYR A 230 -16.86 16.61 -0.72
C TYR A 230 -16.06 16.08 0.48
N ARG A 231 -15.47 14.88 0.39
CA ARG A 231 -14.69 14.29 1.49
C ARG A 231 -13.39 15.07 1.74
N ALA A 232 -12.70 15.45 0.67
CA ALA A 232 -11.51 16.29 0.75
C ALA A 232 -11.84 17.69 1.31
N TRP A 233 -12.91 18.31 0.83
CA TRP A 233 -13.35 19.62 1.33
C TRP A 233 -13.77 19.56 2.81
N TYR A 234 -14.53 18.54 3.20
CA TYR A 234 -14.90 18.31 4.59
C TYR A 234 -13.66 18.12 5.48
N HIS A 235 -12.66 17.37 5.01
CA HIS A 235 -11.38 17.23 5.70
C HIS A 235 -10.67 18.58 5.85
N ARG A 236 -10.67 19.43 4.80
CA ARG A 236 -10.11 20.80 4.87
C ARG A 236 -10.81 21.63 5.95
N CYS A 237 -12.13 21.68 5.94
CA CYS A 237 -12.91 22.42 6.94
C CYS A 237 -12.63 21.91 8.35
N TRP A 238 -12.51 20.60 8.51
CA TRP A 238 -12.16 19.97 9.78
C TRP A 238 -10.74 20.35 10.24
N LEU A 239 -9.75 20.36 9.33
CA LEU A 239 -8.35 20.74 9.63
C LEU A 239 -8.23 22.17 10.16
N ILE A 240 -9.02 23.11 9.63
CA ILE A 240 -8.99 24.53 10.03
C ILE A 240 -9.20 24.69 11.54
N SER A 241 -10.02 23.84 12.16
CA SER A 241 -10.25 23.90 13.62
C SER A 241 -9.00 23.61 14.47
N TYR A 242 -7.92 23.13 13.86
CA TYR A 242 -6.63 22.83 14.50
C TYR A 242 -5.48 23.71 14.02
N MET A 243 -5.75 24.65 13.10
CA MET A 243 -4.76 25.53 12.50
C MET A 243 -4.72 26.89 13.21
N THR A 244 -3.54 27.53 13.24
CA THR A 244 -3.40 28.91 13.71
C THR A 244 -3.77 29.92 12.62
N ALA A 245 -4.11 31.15 13.05
CA ALA A 245 -3.57 32.41 12.52
C ALA A 245 -2.96 32.41 11.10
N GLU A 246 -1.76 31.86 11.05
CA GLU A 246 -0.84 31.98 9.92
C GLU A 246 -1.00 30.82 8.93
N GLN A 247 -1.59 29.71 9.38
CA GLN A 247 -1.68 28.46 8.63
C GLN A 247 -2.83 28.42 7.63
N TYR A 248 -3.85 29.29 7.75
CA TYR A 248 -4.96 29.36 6.78
C TYR A 248 -4.68 30.26 5.57
N ARG A 249 -3.55 30.98 5.54
CA ARG A 249 -3.18 31.89 4.43
C ARG A 249 -2.36 31.21 3.31
N LEU A 250 -2.08 29.91 3.46
CA LEU A 250 -1.37 29.05 2.51
C LEU A 250 -2.35 28.06 1.88
#